data_AF-A0A2W2EXL7-F1
#
_entry.id   AF-A0A2W2EXL7-F1
#
_cell.length_a   1.000
_cell.length_b   1.000
_cell.length_c   1.000
_cell.angle_alpha   90.00
_cell.angle_beta   90.00
_cell.angle_gamma   90.00
#
_symmetry.space_group_name_H-M   'P 1'
#
loop_
_entity.id
_entity.type
_entity.pdbx_description
1 polymer ?
#
loop_
_entity_poly.entity_id
_entity_poly.type
_entity_poly.pdbx_seq_one_letter_code
_entity_poly.pdbx_strand_id
1 'polypeptide(L)'
;INLALLPTLWIANYLAGGSRTGIVSLAVFLLLGIVLTPLVIGFSLIVNTYIMQTREGKSLTAKLSLILGLNFLFMLVAGLAILFLNQFLGRFVGILLTLLGIDVTLTFIFVCYLFYSFLYQVVPIKGNVDYIIVLGAGVRSETVTPLLKGRLDKALEYY
;
A
#
# COMPACT_ATOMS: atom_id res chain seq x y z
N ILE A 1 1.87 27.16 -14.77
CA ILE A 1 1.39 26.55 -13.50
C ILE A 1 0.33 25.53 -13.87
N ASN A 2 0.49 24.28 -13.46
CA ASN A 2 -0.34 23.16 -13.91
C ASN A 2 -1.78 23.32 -13.38
N LEU A 3 -2.81 23.30 -14.24
CA LEU A 3 -4.21 23.53 -13.83
C LEU A 3 -4.68 22.55 -12.73
N ALA A 4 -4.11 21.35 -12.70
CA ALA A 4 -4.39 20.32 -11.69
C ALA A 4 -3.93 20.70 -10.26
N LEU A 5 -2.99 21.63 -10.12
CA LEU A 5 -2.48 22.06 -8.80
C LEU A 5 -3.26 23.23 -8.20
N LEU A 6 -4.07 23.93 -9.00
CA LEU A 6 -4.93 25.01 -8.51
C LEU A 6 -5.94 24.56 -7.44
N PRO A 7 -6.67 23.45 -7.63
CA PRO A 7 -7.63 23.00 -6.61
C PRO A 7 -6.95 22.55 -5.31
N THR A 8 -5.78 21.90 -5.39
CA THR A 8 -5.04 21.48 -4.18
C THR A 8 -4.50 22.69 -3.40
N LEU A 9 -3.98 23.70 -4.10
CA LEU A 9 -3.54 24.94 -3.49
C LEU A 9 -4.70 25.75 -2.89
N TRP A 10 -5.87 25.74 -3.52
CA TRP A 10 -7.06 26.42 -3.02
C TRP A 10 -7.60 25.77 -1.74
N ILE A 11 -7.70 24.43 -1.71
CA ILE A 11 -8.09 23.66 -0.52
C ILE A 11 -7.08 23.88 0.61
N ALA A 12 -5.79 23.85 0.30
CA ALA A 12 -4.74 24.09 1.29
C ALA A 12 -4.82 25.50 1.90
N ASN A 13 -5.07 26.52 1.07
CA ASN A 13 -5.22 27.89 1.54
C ASN A 13 -6.49 28.09 2.38
N TYR A 14 -7.58 27.42 2.00
CA TYR A 14 -8.83 27.40 2.78
C TYR A 14 -8.64 26.77 4.16
N LEU A 15 -7.98 25.60 4.23
CA LEU A 15 -7.68 24.90 5.48
C LEU A 15 -6.68 25.65 6.37
N ALA A 16 -5.70 26.34 5.77
CA ALA A 16 -4.70 27.13 6.48
C ALA A 16 -5.22 28.49 7.00
N GLY A 17 -6.45 28.88 6.62
CA GLY A 17 -7.07 30.14 7.03
C GLY A 17 -6.32 31.40 6.57
N GLY A 18 -5.51 31.32 5.51
CA GLY A 18 -4.71 32.44 4.99
C GLY A 18 -3.57 32.92 5.90
N SER A 19 -3.40 32.32 7.08
CA SER A 19 -2.34 32.68 8.02
C SER A 19 -1.00 32.06 7.62
N ARG A 20 0.10 32.82 7.71
CA ARG A 20 1.44 32.32 7.35
C ARG A 20 1.84 31.10 8.19
N THR A 21 1.43 31.06 9.45
CA THR A 21 1.62 29.91 10.35
C THR A 21 0.78 28.71 9.93
N GLY A 22 -0.48 28.90 9.55
CA GLY A 22 -1.36 27.84 9.07
C GLY A 22 -0.85 27.17 7.79
N ILE A 23 -0.33 27.97 6.85
CA ILE A 23 0.24 27.47 5.60
C ILE A 23 1.48 26.62 5.88
N VAL A 24 2.36 27.09 6.77
CA VAL A 24 3.58 26.36 7.17
C VAL A 24 3.24 25.07 7.89
N SER A 25 2.30 25.09 8.85
CA SER A 25 1.89 23.87 9.56
C SER A 25 1.28 22.83 8.63
N LEU A 26 0.44 23.27 7.67
CA LEU A 26 -0.16 22.38 6.69
C LEU A 26 0.89 21.79 5.75
N ALA A 27 1.84 22.60 5.28
CA ALA A 27 2.93 22.13 4.43
C ALA A 27 3.80 21.08 5.14
N VAL A 28 4.14 21.31 6.42
CA VAL A 28 4.89 20.35 7.24
C VAL A 28 4.11 19.05 7.44
N PHE A 29 2.81 19.14 7.73
CA PHE A 29 1.93 17.98 7.88
C PHE A 29 1.87 17.14 6.59
N LEU A 30 1.69 17.78 5.44
CA LEU A 30 1.67 17.09 4.14
C LEU A 30 3.02 16.45 3.81
N LEU A 31 4.13 17.14 4.08
CA LEU A 31 5.47 16.59 3.89
C LEU A 31 5.71 15.36 4.76
N LEU A 32 5.32 15.42 6.04
CA LEU A 32 5.39 14.28 6.95
C LEU A 32 4.55 13.12 6.43
N GLY A 33 3.32 13.38 5.98
CA GLY A 33 2.47 12.36 5.37
C GLY A 33 3.14 11.70 4.16
N ILE A 34 3.64 12.47 3.21
CA ILE A 34 4.28 11.96 1.99
C ILE A 34 5.50 11.06 2.29
N VAL A 35 6.28 11.38 3.33
CA VAL A 35 7.47 10.60 3.69
C VAL A 35 7.12 9.39 4.57
N LEU A 36 6.26 9.59 5.58
CA LEU A 36 6.02 8.60 6.62
C LEU A 36 5.11 7.47 6.13
N THR A 37 4.13 7.78 5.27
CA THR A 37 3.18 6.79 4.74
C THR A 37 3.88 5.66 3.95
N PRO A 38 4.70 5.92 2.91
CA PRO A 38 5.40 4.85 2.19
C PRO A 38 6.40 4.11 3.07
N LEU A 39 6.97 4.77 4.09
CA LEU A 39 7.92 4.14 5.01
C LEU A 39 7.21 3.11 5.91
N VAL A 40 6.09 3.49 6.53
CA VAL A 40 5.29 2.60 7.38
C VAL A 40 4.70 1.45 6.57
N ILE A 41 4.08 1.75 5.41
CA ILE A 41 3.49 0.73 4.55
C ILE A 41 4.59 -0.20 4.02
N GLY A 42 5.66 0.36 3.47
CA GLY A 42 6.79 -0.40 2.92
C GLY A 42 7.40 -1.34 3.95
N PHE A 43 7.66 -0.84 5.16
CA PHE A 43 8.20 -1.65 6.25
C PHE A 43 7.23 -2.75 6.69
N SER A 44 5.93 -2.44 6.84
CA SER A 44 4.93 -3.45 7.23
C SER A 44 4.81 -4.58 6.20
N LEU A 45 4.90 -4.28 4.90
CA LEU A 45 4.88 -5.28 3.83
C LEU A 45 6.13 -6.16 3.83
N ILE A 46 7.30 -5.62 4.16
CA ILE A 46 8.55 -6.38 4.29
C ILE A 46 8.46 -7.32 5.51
N VAL A 47 7.97 -6.83 6.64
CA VAL A 47 7.72 -7.67 7.83
C VAL A 47 6.70 -8.76 7.52
N ASN A 48 5.64 -8.43 6.79
CA ASN A 48 4.63 -9.40 6.36
C ASN A 48 5.23 -10.53 5.50
N THR A 49 6.17 -10.23 4.62
CA THR A 49 6.93 -11.25 3.87
C THR A 49 7.64 -12.23 4.81
N TYR A 50 8.31 -11.72 5.85
CA TYR A 50 9.04 -12.57 6.79
C TYR A 50 8.08 -13.50 7.57
N ILE A 51 6.94 -12.97 7.99
CA ILE A 51 5.90 -13.76 8.67
C ILE A 51 5.31 -14.83 7.75
N MET A 52 5.01 -14.50 6.49
CA MET A 52 4.50 -15.48 5.53
C MET A 52 5.54 -16.56 5.20
N GLN A 53 6.81 -16.20 5.02
CA GLN A 53 7.86 -17.19 4.73
C GLN A 53 8.06 -18.20 5.87
N THR A 54 7.95 -17.73 7.12
CA THR A 54 8.13 -18.58 8.30
C THR A 54 6.92 -19.47 8.56
N ARG A 55 5.69 -19.02 8.26
CA ARG A 55 4.46 -19.79 8.50
C ARG A 55 4.04 -20.67 7.33
N GLU A 56 4.13 -20.17 6.10
CA GLU A 56 3.58 -20.82 4.90
C GLU A 56 4.67 -21.34 3.95
N GLY A 57 5.94 -21.08 4.22
CA GLY A 57 7.08 -21.43 3.36
C GLY A 57 7.28 -20.45 2.21
N LYS A 58 8.01 -20.86 1.16
CA LYS A 58 8.34 -20.01 -0.01
C LYS A 58 7.10 -19.78 -0.90
N SER A 59 6.16 -18.95 -0.47
CA SER A 59 4.99 -18.57 -1.28
C SER A 59 5.30 -17.43 -2.25
N LEU A 60 4.68 -17.45 -3.44
CA LEU A 60 4.78 -16.36 -4.43
C LEU A 60 4.22 -15.05 -3.86
N THR A 61 3.17 -15.14 -3.04
CA THR A 61 2.56 -14.01 -2.35
C THR A 61 3.54 -13.30 -1.42
N ALA A 62 4.38 -14.04 -0.69
CA ALA A 62 5.41 -13.43 0.16
C ALA A 62 6.45 -12.65 -0.65
N LYS A 63 6.82 -13.12 -1.84
CA LYS A 63 7.72 -12.39 -2.75
C LYS A 63 7.07 -11.14 -3.32
N LEU A 64 5.79 -11.20 -3.68
CA LEU A 64 5.04 -10.03 -4.17
C LEU A 64 4.95 -8.94 -3.09
N SER A 65 4.61 -9.31 -1.85
CA SER A 65 4.61 -8.38 -0.71
C SER A 65 5.97 -7.71 -0.51
N LEU A 66 7.06 -8.45 -0.68
CA LEU A 66 8.42 -7.91 -0.55
C LEU A 66 8.73 -6.91 -1.67
N ILE A 67 8.43 -7.27 -2.92
CA ILE A 67 8.67 -6.40 -4.08
C ILE A 67 7.91 -5.09 -3.91
N LEU A 68 6.66 -5.15 -3.45
CA LEU A 68 5.86 -3.96 -3.19
C LEU A 68 6.38 -3.14 -2.03
N GLY A 69 6.78 -3.78 -0.93
CA GLY A 69 7.39 -3.08 0.20
C GLY A 69 8.67 -2.34 -0.20
N LEU A 70 9.51 -2.97 -1.02
CA LEU A 70 10.70 -2.34 -1.61
C LEU A 70 10.35 -1.25 -2.62
N ASN A 71 9.30 -1.42 -3.41
CA ASN A 71 8.81 -0.41 -4.36
C ASN A 71 8.40 0.88 -3.64
N PHE A 72 7.69 0.79 -2.50
CA PHE A 72 7.35 1.97 -1.70
C PHE A 72 8.59 2.73 -1.20
N LEU A 73 9.63 2.02 -0.77
CA LEU A 73 10.89 2.64 -0.35
C LEU A 73 11.64 3.24 -1.55
N PHE A 74 11.66 2.54 -2.67
CA PHE A 74 12.26 3.03 -3.92
C PHE A 74 11.59 4.31 -4.40
N MET A 75 10.26 4.39 -4.36
CA MET A 75 9.49 5.58 -4.74
C MET A 75 9.85 6.79 -3.86
N LEU A 76 10.06 6.57 -2.55
CA LEU A 76 10.53 7.60 -1.62
C LEU A 76 11.92 8.11 -2.03
N VAL A 77 12.88 7.20 -2.22
CA VAL A 77 14.26 7.55 -2.61
C VAL A 77 14.30 8.24 -3.97
N ALA A 78 13.55 7.74 -4.96
CA ALA A 78 13.47 8.33 -6.29
C ALA A 78 12.86 9.74 -6.26
N GLY A 79 11.81 9.95 -5.46
CA GLY A 79 11.23 11.27 -5.25
C GLY A 79 12.23 12.26 -4.64
N LEU A 80 12.95 11.84 -3.58
CA LEU A 80 14.01 12.67 -2.98
C LEU A 80 15.15 12.97 -3.95
N ALA A 81 15.59 11.98 -4.73
CA ALA A 81 16.62 12.16 -5.74
C ALA A 81 16.22 13.22 -6.78
N ILE A 82 14.96 13.20 -7.25
CA ILE A 82 14.45 14.23 -8.16
C ILE A 82 14.46 15.61 -7.49
N LEU A 83 14.09 15.72 -6.20
CA LEU A 83 14.06 17.00 -5.50
C LEU A 83 15.45 17.60 -5.27
N PHE A 84 16.42 16.80 -4.82
CA PHE A 84 17.73 17.29 -4.40
C PHE A 84 18.80 17.23 -5.50
N LEU A 85 18.67 16.32 -6.46
CA LEU A 85 19.64 16.09 -7.53
C LEU A 85 19.14 16.56 -8.90
N ASN A 86 18.05 17.32 -8.97
CA ASN A 86 17.47 17.83 -10.22
C ASN A 86 18.52 18.47 -11.15
N GLN A 87 19.37 19.32 -10.57
CA GLN A 87 20.47 20.02 -11.24
C GLN A 87 21.51 19.09 -11.88
N PHE A 88 21.71 17.89 -11.33
CA PHE A 88 22.61 16.87 -11.87
C PHE A 88 21.92 15.92 -12.86
N LEU A 89 20.63 15.65 -12.64
CA LEU A 89 19.83 14.75 -13.46
C LEU A 89 19.49 15.36 -14.84
N GLY A 90 19.40 16.69 -14.93
CA GLY A 90 19.26 17.43 -16.19
C GLY A 90 18.13 16.89 -17.08
N ARG A 91 18.51 16.35 -18.25
CA ARG A 91 17.56 15.85 -19.26
C ARG A 91 16.88 14.52 -18.88
N PHE A 92 17.42 13.78 -17.91
CA PHE A 92 16.86 12.51 -17.43
C PHE A 92 15.69 12.70 -16.46
N VAL A 93 15.51 13.90 -15.89
CA VAL A 93 14.43 14.20 -14.94
C VAL A 93 13.06 13.91 -15.55
N GLY A 94 12.86 14.26 -16.83
CA GLY A 94 11.60 13.98 -17.53
C GLY A 94 11.31 12.49 -17.65
N ILE A 95 12.34 11.67 -17.94
CA ILE A 95 12.22 10.21 -18.05
C ILE A 95 11.95 9.58 -16.68
N LEU A 96 12.64 10.05 -15.63
CA LEU A 96 12.40 9.57 -14.27
C LEU A 96 11.00 9.94 -13.79
N LEU A 97 10.51 11.14 -14.10
CA LEU A 97 9.15 11.56 -13.76
C LEU A 97 8.09 10.72 -14.48
N THR A 98 8.29 10.37 -15.75
CA THR A 98 7.34 9.49 -16.45
C THR A 98 7.36 8.08 -15.91
N LEU A 99 8.54 7.51 -15.63
CA LEU A 99 8.66 6.19 -15.00
C LEU A 99 8.01 6.17 -13.61
N LEU A 100 8.28 7.19 -12.78
CA LEU A 100 7.67 7.34 -11.47
C LEU A 100 6.15 7.49 -11.58
N GLY A 101 5.63 8.23 -12.57
CA GLY A 101 4.20 8.36 -12.81
C GLY A 101 3.51 7.04 -13.16
N ILE A 102 4.16 6.20 -13.97
CA ILE A 102 3.67 4.85 -14.29
C ILE A 102 3.68 3.98 -13.03
N ASP A 103 4.78 4.00 -12.28
CA ASP A 103 4.96 3.24 -11.04
C ASP A 103 3.91 3.62 -9.99
N VAL A 104 3.70 4.91 -9.74
CA VAL A 104 2.66 5.44 -8.84
C VAL A 104 1.27 4.95 -9.26
N THR A 105 0.98 4.91 -10.57
CA THR A 105 -0.31 4.43 -11.07
C THR A 105 -0.49 2.94 -10.79
N LEU A 106 0.53 2.13 -11.04
CA LEU A 106 0.52 0.70 -10.76
C LEU A 106 0.35 0.43 -9.26
N THR A 107 1.13 1.12 -8.42
CA THR A 107 1.06 1.02 -6.96
C THR A 107 -0.31 1.47 -6.44
N PHE A 108 -0.91 2.52 -7.02
CA PHE A 108 -2.26 2.96 -6.67
C PHE A 108 -3.32 1.90 -6.99
N ILE A 109 -3.30 1.31 -8.18
CA ILE A 109 -4.21 0.21 -8.55
C ILE A 109 -4.05 -0.97 -7.59
N PHE A 110 -2.81 -1.30 -7.22
CA PHE A 110 -2.53 -2.38 -6.29
C PHE A 110 -3.06 -2.06 -4.87
N VAL A 111 -2.88 -0.84 -4.37
CA VAL A 111 -3.44 -0.41 -3.08
C VAL A 111 -4.97 -0.45 -3.12
N CYS A 112 -5.60 -0.01 -4.20
CA CYS A 112 -7.04 -0.13 -4.39
C CYS A 112 -7.51 -1.58 -4.35
N TYR A 113 -6.76 -2.50 -4.96
CA TYR A 113 -7.05 -3.94 -4.89
C TYR A 113 -6.93 -4.49 -3.46
N LEU A 114 -5.89 -4.12 -2.71
CA LEU A 114 -5.75 -4.49 -1.30
C LEU A 114 -6.89 -3.93 -0.44
N PHE A 115 -7.23 -2.66 -0.64
CA PHE A 115 -8.33 -2.01 0.06
C PHE A 115 -9.67 -2.69 -0.23
N TYR A 116 -9.92 -3.03 -1.49
CA TYR A 116 -11.09 -3.79 -1.90
C TYR A 116 -11.13 -5.18 -1.24
N SER A 117 -10.00 -5.89 -1.20
CA SER A 117 -9.90 -7.18 -0.51
C SER A 117 -10.15 -7.05 1.00
N PHE A 118 -9.62 -6.01 1.63
CA PHE A 118 -9.85 -5.70 3.03
C PHE A 118 -11.33 -5.40 3.32
N LEU A 119 -11.98 -4.57 2.49
CA LEU A 119 -13.42 -4.31 2.61
C LEU A 119 -14.23 -5.61 2.58
N TYR A 120 -13.91 -6.53 1.67
CA TYR A 120 -14.55 -7.85 1.61
C TYR A 120 -14.33 -8.70 2.87
N GLN A 121 -13.22 -8.53 3.58
CA GLN A 121 -12.97 -9.25 4.82
C GLN A 121 -13.75 -8.69 6.02
N VAL A 122 -14.06 -7.39 6.00
CA VAL A 122 -14.76 -6.65 7.07
C VAL A 122 -16.27 -6.76 6.93
N VAL A 123 -16.81 -6.83 5.71
CA VAL A 123 -18.26 -6.97 5.50
C VAL A 123 -18.72 -8.33 6.03
N PRO A 124 -19.53 -8.37 7.10
CA PRO A 124 -19.99 -9.63 7.66
C PRO A 124 -21.02 -10.28 6.73
N ILE A 125 -20.98 -11.60 6.63
CA ILE A 125 -22.01 -12.38 5.94
C ILE A 125 -23.29 -12.27 6.79
N LYS A 126 -24.33 -11.62 6.26
CA LYS A 126 -25.63 -11.50 6.93
C LYS A 126 -26.59 -12.54 6.34
N GLY A 127 -26.85 -13.62 7.07
CA GLY A 127 -27.84 -14.63 6.74
C GLY A 127 -27.58 -15.96 7.47
N ASN A 128 -28.63 -16.73 7.72
CA ASN A 128 -28.48 -18.12 8.19
C ASN A 128 -27.94 -18.94 7.01
N VAL A 129 -26.72 -19.46 7.13
CA VAL A 129 -26.07 -20.24 6.07
C VAL A 129 -26.18 -21.72 6.44
N ASP A 130 -26.91 -22.51 5.65
CA ASP A 130 -27.07 -23.95 5.95
C ASP A 130 -25.75 -24.73 5.77
N TYR A 131 -24.89 -24.28 4.84
CA TYR A 131 -23.61 -24.92 4.52
C TYR A 131 -22.55 -23.90 4.10
N ILE A 132 -21.34 -24.02 4.65
CA ILE A 132 -20.17 -23.23 4.23
C ILE A 132 -19.18 -24.15 3.51
N ILE A 133 -18.93 -23.88 2.22
CA ILE A 133 -17.97 -24.64 1.41
C ILE A 133 -16.62 -23.92 1.44
N VAL A 134 -15.63 -24.50 2.14
CA VAL A 134 -14.25 -24.00 2.13
C VAL A 134 -13.46 -24.71 1.05
N LEU A 135 -12.96 -23.95 0.06
CA LEU A 135 -12.10 -24.51 -0.98
C LEU A 135 -10.82 -25.08 -0.36
N GLY A 136 -10.53 -26.34 -0.67
CA GLY A 136 -9.33 -27.00 -0.18
C GLY A 136 -8.04 -26.30 -0.61
N ALA A 137 -6.95 -26.64 0.08
CA ALA A 137 -5.58 -26.33 -0.33
C ALA A 137 -4.80 -27.65 -0.37
N GLY A 138 -3.64 -27.69 -1.03
CA GLY A 138 -2.81 -28.89 -1.02
C GLY A 138 -2.44 -29.29 0.41
N VAL A 139 -2.86 -30.48 0.83
CA VAL A 139 -2.54 -31.08 2.14
C VAL A 139 -1.43 -32.10 1.91
N ARG A 140 -0.21 -31.79 2.36
CA ARG A 140 0.99 -32.61 2.15
C ARG A 140 1.25 -33.64 3.24
N SER A 141 0.56 -33.56 4.37
CA SER A 141 0.74 -34.39 5.56
C SER A 141 -0.58 -34.46 6.35
N GLU A 142 -0.60 -35.03 7.55
CA GLU A 142 -1.79 -35.12 8.41
C GLU A 142 -2.24 -33.78 9.00
N THR A 143 -1.42 -32.73 8.82
CA THR A 143 -1.72 -31.38 9.30
C THR A 143 -2.12 -30.45 8.15
N VAL A 144 -3.19 -29.69 8.37
CA VAL A 144 -3.63 -28.64 7.44
C VAL A 144 -2.61 -27.50 7.39
N THR A 145 -2.39 -26.92 6.20
CA THR A 145 -1.51 -25.75 6.08
C THR A 145 -2.09 -24.56 6.84
N PRO A 146 -1.27 -23.63 7.37
CA PRO A 146 -1.77 -22.46 8.08
C PRO A 146 -2.79 -21.63 7.28
N LEU A 147 -2.63 -21.58 5.96
CA LEU A 147 -3.58 -20.93 5.05
C LEU A 147 -4.95 -21.62 5.04
N LEU A 148 -4.99 -22.96 4.98
CA LEU A 148 -6.25 -23.70 5.04
C LEU A 148 -6.88 -23.63 6.43
N LYS A 149 -6.05 -23.69 7.49
CA LYS A 149 -6.50 -23.54 8.86
C LYS A 149 -7.24 -22.22 9.06
N GLY A 150 -6.66 -21.10 8.65
CA GLY A 150 -7.31 -19.79 8.80
C GLY A 150 -8.65 -19.67 8.05
N ARG A 151 -8.81 -20.37 6.91
CA ARG A 151 -10.07 -20.40 6.16
C ARG A 151 -11.13 -21.27 6.85
N LEU A 152 -10.73 -22.38 7.46
CA LEU A 152 -11.61 -23.24 8.24
C LEU A 152 -12.05 -22.55 9.54
N ASP A 153 -11.11 -21.91 10.25
CA ASP A 153 -11.41 -21.16 11.48
C ASP A 153 -12.43 -20.05 11.20
N LYS A 154 -12.27 -19.30 10.10
CA LYS A 154 -13.22 -18.27 9.69
C LYS A 154 -14.58 -18.84 9.26
N ALA A 155 -14.61 -20.03 8.66
CA ALA A 155 -15.86 -20.71 8.33
C ALA A 155 -16.61 -21.17 9.59
N LEU A 156 -15.89 -21.67 10.60
CA LEU A 156 -16.46 -22.03 11.90
C LEU A 156 -17.00 -20.81 12.67
N GLU A 157 -16.43 -19.63 12.48
CA GLU A 157 -16.96 -18.38 13.08
C GLU A 157 -18.32 -17.96 12.49
N TYR A 158 -18.60 -18.32 11.24
CA TYR A 158 -19.84 -17.98 10.54
C TYR A 158 -20.91 -19.07 10.61
N TYR A 159 -20.59 -20.27 11.09
CA TYR A 159 -21.52 -21.39 11.28
C TYR A 159 -22.14 -21.33 12.67
#